data_AF-A0AAD7HRK5-F1
#
_entry.id   AF-A0AAD7HRK5-F1
#
_cell.length_a   1.000
_cell.length_b   1.000
_cell.length_c   1.000
_cell.angle_alpha   90.00
_cell.angle_beta   90.00
_cell.angle_gamma   90.00
#
_symmetry.space_group_name_H-M   'P 1'
#
loop_
_entity.id
_entity.type
_entity.pdbx_description
1 polymer ?
#
loop_
_entity_poly.entity_id
_entity_poly.type
_entity_poly.pdbx_seq_one_letter_code
_entity_poly.pdbx_strand_id
1 'polypeptide(L)'
;INLIVGDYFKANSVYMAFVDQATELISWLRSKTLVLALIREAQEGLGERPSAIIRAVITRWTAHYQAFRRLQQVQSALTAVIEKEMKASLLCFHQS
;
A
#
# COMPACT_ATOMS: atom_id res chain seq x y z
N ILE A 1 26.25 -5.27 -3.90
CA ILE A 1 25.17 -5.07 -2.89
C ILE A 1 23.86 -5.81 -3.24
N ASN A 2 23.44 -5.95 -4.51
CA ASN A 2 22.16 -6.63 -4.85
C ASN A 2 22.03 -8.12 -4.48
N LEU A 3 23.14 -8.88 -4.49
CA LEU A 3 23.10 -10.32 -4.23
C LEU A 3 22.93 -10.66 -2.75
N ILE A 4 23.62 -9.93 -1.86
CA ILE A 4 23.58 -10.15 -0.41
C ILE A 4 22.15 -10.00 0.14
N VAL A 5 21.41 -9.01 -0.36
CA VAL A 5 20.02 -8.77 0.06
C VAL A 5 19.10 -9.90 -0.42
N GLY A 6 19.29 -10.37 -1.66
CA GLY A 6 18.54 -11.50 -2.20
C GLY A 6 18.79 -12.80 -1.44
N ASP A 7 20.04 -13.06 -1.06
CA ASP A 7 20.41 -14.24 -0.28
C ASP A 7 19.88 -14.15 1.17
N TYR A 8 19.83 -12.95 1.75
CA TYR A 8 19.23 -12.71 3.06
C TYR A 8 17.73 -13.01 3.07
N PHE A 9 17.00 -12.62 2.02
CA PHE A 9 15.60 -12.93 1.88
C PHE A 9 15.35 -14.43 1.61
N LYS A 10 16.21 -15.09 0.83
CA LYS A 10 16.12 -16.56 0.60
C LYS A 10 16.36 -17.36 1.87
N ALA A 11 17.27 -16.90 2.73
CA ALA A 11 17.55 -17.54 4.01
C ALA A 11 16.40 -17.41 5.03
N ASN A 12 15.42 -16.54 4.77
CA ASN A 12 14.40 -16.16 5.75
C ASN A 12 13.01 -16.16 5.09
N SER A 13 12.44 -17.36 4.96
CA SER A 13 11.19 -17.63 4.23
C SER A 13 9.98 -16.80 4.68
N VAL A 14 9.96 -16.41 5.96
CA VAL A 14 8.93 -15.53 6.53
C VAL A 14 8.91 -14.16 5.84
N TYR A 15 10.08 -13.60 5.51
CA TYR A 15 10.17 -12.31 4.84
C TYR A 15 9.68 -12.39 3.40
N MET A 16 9.91 -13.51 2.71
CA MET A 16 9.39 -13.71 1.35
C MET A 16 7.86 -13.70 1.32
N ALA A 17 7.20 -14.30 2.32
CA ALA A 17 5.73 -14.25 2.42
C ALA A 17 5.20 -12.81 2.55
N PHE A 18 5.84 -11.97 3.36
CA PHE A 18 5.46 -10.55 3.48
C PHE A 18 5.73 -9.75 2.20
N VAL A 19 6.83 -10.04 1.52
CA VAL A 19 7.18 -9.44 0.21
C VAL A 19 6.11 -9.76 -0.82
N ASP A 20 5.65 -11.01 -0.86
CA ASP A 20 4.60 -11.46 -1.78
C ASP A 20 3.26 -10.78 -1.46
N GLN A 21 2.85 -10.78 -0.18
CA GLN A 21 1.62 -10.11 0.27
C GLN A 21 1.62 -8.61 -0.05
N ALA A 22 2.73 -7.91 0.24
CA ALA A 22 2.83 -6.49 -0.06
C ALA A 22 2.83 -6.23 -1.57
N THR A 23 3.45 -7.11 -2.36
CA THR A 23 3.46 -7.01 -3.82
C THR A 23 2.06 -7.25 -4.41
N GLU A 24 1.33 -8.22 -3.89
CA GLU A 24 -0.06 -8.48 -4.24
C GLU A 24 -0.95 -7.29 -3.91
N LEU A 25 -0.85 -6.75 -2.69
CA LEU A 25 -1.61 -5.57 -2.27
C LEU A 25 -1.32 -4.36 -3.17
N ILE A 26 -0.06 -4.10 -3.50
CA ILE A 26 0.33 -3.04 -4.46
C ILE A 26 -0.31 -3.30 -5.83
N SER A 27 -0.32 -4.54 -6.29
CA SER A 27 -0.93 -4.90 -7.57
C SER A 27 -2.45 -4.69 -7.56
N TRP A 28 -3.11 -5.09 -6.46
CA TRP A 28 -4.54 -4.89 -6.26
C TRP A 28 -4.90 -3.41 -6.19
N LEU A 29 -4.21 -2.61 -5.37
CA LEU A 29 -4.46 -1.17 -5.26
C LEU A 29 -4.31 -0.46 -6.61
N ARG A 30 -3.29 -0.82 -7.40
CA ARG A 30 -3.10 -0.26 -8.75
C ARG A 30 -4.19 -0.64 -9.74
N SER A 31 -4.91 -1.74 -9.51
CA SER A 31 -6.04 -2.15 -10.34
C SER A 31 -7.35 -1.41 -10.01
N LYS A 32 -7.39 -0.67 -8.89
CA LYS A 32 -8.60 -0.01 -8.38
C LYS A 32 -8.47 1.51 -8.47
N THR A 33 -8.75 2.07 -9.65
CA THR A 33 -8.68 3.52 -9.91
C THR A 33 -9.49 4.36 -8.92
N LEU A 34 -10.68 3.88 -8.52
CA LEU A 34 -11.52 4.55 -7.51
C LEU A 34 -10.81 4.65 -6.15
N VAL A 35 -10.21 3.55 -5.69
CA VAL A 35 -9.48 3.51 -4.41
C VAL A 35 -8.27 4.44 -4.46
N LEU A 36 -7.56 4.51 -5.59
CA LEU A 36 -6.44 5.44 -5.78
C LEU A 36 -6.89 6.91 -5.69
N ALA A 37 -8.06 7.25 -6.24
CA ALA A 37 -8.61 8.60 -6.13
C ALA A 37 -8.95 8.94 -4.67
N LEU A 38 -9.60 8.03 -3.95
CA LEU A 38 -9.93 8.21 -2.52
C LEU A 38 -8.68 8.37 -1.65
N ILE A 39 -7.64 7.57 -1.90
CA ILE A 39 -6.36 7.69 -1.21
C ILE A 39 -5.74 9.07 -1.45
N ARG A 40 -5.78 9.56 -2.69
CA ARG A 40 -5.24 10.88 -3.03
C ARG A 40 -6.00 11.99 -2.31
N GLU A 41 -7.32 11.95 -2.31
CA GLU A 41 -8.16 12.90 -1.58
C GLU A 41 -7.86 12.88 -0.08
N ALA A 42 -7.68 11.68 0.50
CA ALA A 42 -7.31 11.54 1.90
C ALA A 42 -5.91 12.10 2.20
N GLN A 43 -4.92 11.90 1.33
CA GLN A 43 -3.60 12.50 1.46
C GLN A 43 -3.65 14.03 1.43
N GLU A 44 -4.44 14.60 0.52
CA GLU A 44 -4.65 16.05 0.43
C GLU A 44 -5.32 16.59 1.70
N GLY A 45 -6.32 15.88 2.23
CA GLY A 45 -7.00 16.23 3.49
C GLY A 45 -6.12 16.11 4.75
N LEU A 46 -5.13 15.22 4.74
CA LEU A 46 -4.14 15.06 5.82
C LEU A 46 -2.96 16.05 5.71
N GLY A 47 -2.90 16.86 4.64
CA GLY A 47 -1.77 17.75 4.36
C GLY A 47 -0.49 16.99 3.96
N GLU A 48 -0.60 15.73 3.59
CA GLU A 48 0.52 14.90 3.14
C GLU A 48 0.86 15.21 1.68
N ARG A 49 2.14 15.02 1.32
CA ARG A 49 2.54 15.14 -0.09
C ARG A 49 1.95 13.95 -0.87
N PRO A 50 1.14 14.17 -1.92
CA PRO A 50 0.52 13.07 -2.67
C PRO A 50 1.57 12.09 -3.16
N SER A 51 1.42 10.82 -2.80
CA SER A 51 2.37 9.77 -3.17
C SER A 51 1.65 8.66 -3.92
N ALA A 52 2.14 8.39 -5.14
CA ALA A 52 1.59 7.34 -5.98
C ALA A 52 2.10 5.97 -5.51
N ILE A 53 1.22 4.96 -5.57
CA ILE A 53 1.59 3.57 -5.36
C ILE A 53 2.40 3.09 -6.59
N ILE A 54 3.67 2.78 -6.35
CA ILE A 54 4.60 2.30 -7.38
C ILE A 54 4.70 0.77 -7.35
N ARG A 55 4.83 0.15 -8.53
CA ARG A 55 5.13 -1.29 -8.62
C ARG A 55 6.63 -1.50 -8.54
N ALA A 56 7.05 -2.46 -7.73
CA ALA A 56 8.43 -2.91 -7.71
C ALA A 56 8.81 -3.60 -9.03
N VAL A 57 9.98 -3.28 -9.57
CA VAL A 57 10.56 -4.03 -10.68
C VAL A 57 11.23 -5.28 -10.11
N ILE A 58 10.81 -6.45 -10.60
CA ILE A 58 11.18 -7.79 -10.09
C ILE A 58 12.70 -7.98 -9.95
N THR A 59 13.49 -7.36 -10.83
CA THR A 59 14.94 -7.60 -10.91
C THR A 59 15.79 -6.75 -9.96
N ARG A 60 15.18 -5.84 -9.19
CA ARG A 60 15.92 -4.90 -8.32
C ARG A 60 15.27 -4.79 -6.94
N TRP A 61 15.89 -5.38 -5.91
CA TRP A 61 15.43 -5.31 -4.52
C TRP A 61 15.24 -3.87 -4.01
N THR A 62 16.00 -2.90 -4.53
CA THR A 62 15.80 -1.48 -4.22
C THR A 62 14.45 -0.95 -4.69
N ALA A 63 13.90 -1.49 -5.77
CA ALA A 63 12.56 -1.16 -6.24
C ALA A 63 11.48 -1.75 -5.32
N HIS A 64 11.68 -2.96 -4.78
CA HIS A 64 10.81 -3.53 -3.75
C HIS A 64 10.84 -2.69 -2.48
N TYR A 65 12.03 -2.34 -2.00
CA TYR A 65 12.18 -1.45 -0.84
C TYR A 65 11.46 -0.11 -1.03
N GLN A 66 11.64 0.54 -2.19
CA GLN A 66 10.95 1.80 -2.48
C GLN A 66 9.44 1.62 -2.54
N ALA A 67 8.94 0.53 -3.14
CA ALA A 67 7.53 0.25 -3.24
C ALA A 67 6.89 0.03 -1.86
N PHE A 68 7.55 -0.74 -0.98
CA PHE A 68 7.09 -0.94 0.40
C PHE A 68 7.14 0.34 1.23
N ARG A 69 8.19 1.14 1.07
CA ARG A 69 8.27 2.45 1.71
C ARG A 69 7.12 3.35 1.28
N ARG A 70 6.71 3.32 0.01
CA ARG A 70 5.54 4.07 -0.46
C ARG A 70 4.23 3.50 0.07
N LEU A 71 4.10 2.18 0.12
CA LEU A 71 2.94 1.53 0.73
C LEU A 71 2.75 1.96 2.19
N GLN A 72 3.85 2.06 2.96
CA GLN A 72 3.81 2.52 4.34
C GLN A 72 3.45 4.01 4.46
N GLN A 73 3.86 4.86 3.51
CA GLN A 73 3.44 6.27 3.47
C GLN A 73 1.97 6.46 3.10
N VAL A 74 1.40 5.52 2.35
CA VAL A 74 -0.02 5.52 1.97
C VAL A 74 -0.89 4.92 3.09
N GLN A 75 -0.30 4.25 4.08
CA GLN A 75 -1.03 3.54 5.13
C GLN A 75 -1.98 4.46 5.91
N SER A 76 -1.53 5.64 6.33
CA SER A 76 -2.35 6.64 7.05
C SER A 76 -3.59 7.03 6.25
N ALA A 77 -3.40 7.38 4.98
CA ALA A 77 -4.47 7.74 4.06
C ALA A 77 -5.42 6.56 3.80
N LEU A 78 -4.89 5.34 3.61
CA LEU A 78 -5.69 4.14 3.39
C LEU A 78 -6.58 3.83 4.60
N THR A 79 -6.05 3.91 5.82
CA THR A 79 -6.82 3.74 7.05
C THR A 79 -7.90 4.80 7.18
N ALA A 80 -7.59 6.07 6.88
CA ALA A 80 -8.57 7.15 6.90
C ALA A 80 -9.73 6.93 5.92
N VAL A 81 -9.44 6.42 4.71
CA VAL A 81 -10.47 6.04 3.73
C VAL A 81 -11.36 4.92 4.27
N ILE A 82 -10.77 3.85 4.82
CA ILE A 82 -11.53 2.72 5.38
C ILE A 82 -12.42 3.17 6.53
N GLU A 83 -11.90 3.99 7.44
CA GLU A 83 -12.69 4.54 8.55
C GLU A 83 -13.85 5.41 8.08
N LYS A 84 -13.63 6.23 7.04
CA LYS A 84 -14.67 7.07 6.44
C LYS A 84 -15.80 6.21 5.83
N GLU A 85 -15.44 5.18 5.06
CA GLU A 85 -16.40 4.26 4.44
C GLU A 85 -17.15 3.40 5.47
N MET A 86 -16.46 2.92 6.51
CA MET A 86 -17.11 2.21 7.62
C MET A 86 -18.12 3.10 8.36
N LYS A 87 -17.76 4.35 8.66
CA LYS A 87 -18.67 5.31 9.30
C LYS A 87 -19.87 5.62 8.42
N ALA A 88 -19.67 5.82 7.12
CA ALA A 88 -20.77 6.04 6.17
C ALA A 88 -21.74 4.85 6.14
N SER A 89 -21.20 3.62 6.13
CA SER A 89 -22.01 2.39 6.13
C SER A 89 -22.83 2.22 7.42
N LEU A 90 -22.26 2.58 8.58
CA LEU A 90 -22.94 2.53 9.87
C LEU A 90 -24.05 3.58 9.98
N LEU A 91 -23.86 4.77 9.43
CA LEU A 91 -24.87 5.83 9.43
C LEU A 91 -26.07 5.46 8.55
N CYS A 92 -25.85 4.81 7.40
CA CYS A 92 -26.93 4.30 6.56
C CYS A 92 -27.76 3.20 7.25
N PHE A 93 -27.17 2.42 8.16
CA PHE A 93 -27.87 1.35 8.88
C PHE A 93 -28.76 1.85 10.03
N HIS A 94 -28.54 3.07 10.54
CA HIS A 94 -29.32 3.64 11.65
C HIS A 94 -30.53 4.48 11.19
N GLN A 95 -30.71 4.65 9.88
CA GLN A 95 -31.78 5.46 9.27
C GLN A 95 -32.81 4.63 8.47
N SER A 96 -32.76 3.30 8.55
CA SER A 96 -33.76 2.38 7.95
C SER A 96 -34.59 1.67 9.00
#